data_AF-A0A3N5MEP5-F1
#
_entry.id   AF-A0A3N5MEP5-F1
#
_cell.length_a   1.000
_cell.length_b   1.000
_cell.length_c   1.000
_cell.angle_alpha   90.00
_cell.angle_beta   90.00
_cell.angle_gamma   90.00
#
_symmetry.space_group_name_H-M   'P 1'
#
loop_
_entity.id
_entity.type
_entity.pdbx_description
1 polymer ?
#
loop_
_entity_poly.entity_id
_entity_poly.type
_entity_poly.pdbx_seq_one_letter_code
_entity_poly.pdbx_strand_id
1 'polypeptide(L)' 'MATALKQVECDPKCGFLIRSHDEKEVIKIAIEHAKKSHNMTITEKEVRAMMEKA' A
#
# COMPACT_ATOMS: atom_id res chain seq x y z
N MET A 1 4.76 -23.71 0.54
CA MET A 1 4.88 -22.67 1.59
C MET A 1 4.01 -21.52 1.16
N ALA A 2 3.02 -21.13 1.96
CA ALA A 2 2.11 -20.04 1.59
C ALA A 2 2.85 -18.71 1.78
N THR A 3 3.41 -18.18 0.70
CA THR A 3 4.00 -16.84 0.69
C THR A 3 2.88 -15.85 0.97
N ALA A 4 2.93 -15.17 2.11
CA ALA A 4 1.87 -14.23 2.50
C ALA A 4 1.79 -13.10 1.47
N LEU A 5 0.71 -13.06 0.69
CA LEU A 5 0.41 -11.95 -0.21
C LEU A 5 0.13 -10.71 0.61
N LYS A 6 0.90 -9.66 0.40
CA LYS A 6 0.69 -8.33 0.98
C LYS A 6 -0.16 -7.52 0.03
N GLN A 7 -1.19 -6.87 0.55
CA GLN A 7 -2.07 -6.00 -0.22
C GLN A 7 -2.33 -4.70 0.52
N VAL A 8 -2.44 -3.61 -0.25
CA VAL A 8 -2.88 -2.31 0.22
C VAL A 8 -3.96 -1.83 -0.74
N GLU A 9 -5.11 -1.51 -0.19
CA GLU A 9 -6.21 -0.87 -0.90
C GLU A 9 -6.27 0.61 -0.47
N CYS A 10 -6.29 1.51 -1.46
CA CYS A 10 -6.51 2.92 -1.25
C CYS A 10 -8.01 3.21 -1.11
N ASP A 11 -8.37 4.44 -0.78
CA ASP A 11 -9.76 4.85 -0.58
C ASP A 11 -10.66 4.40 -1.76
N PRO A 12 -11.89 3.92 -1.51
CA PRO A 12 -12.79 3.44 -2.56
C PRO A 12 -13.11 4.51 -3.62
N LYS A 13 -12.92 5.79 -3.33
CA LYS A 13 -13.02 6.86 -4.35
C LYS A 13 -11.85 6.89 -5.33
N CYS A 14 -10.69 6.39 -4.91
CA CYS A 14 -9.50 6.24 -5.75
C CYS A 14 -9.50 4.90 -6.50
N GLY A 15 -9.94 3.82 -5.82
CA GLY A 15 -10.02 2.48 -6.40
C GLY A 15 -8.66 1.85 -6.70
N PHE A 16 -7.58 2.39 -6.13
CA PHE A 16 -6.23 1.87 -6.31
C PHE A 16 -5.99 0.68 -5.38
N LEU A 17 -5.62 -0.47 -5.96
CA LEU A 17 -5.26 -1.68 -5.21
C LEU A 17 -3.91 -2.18 -5.70
N ILE A 18 -3.00 -2.43 -4.75
CA ILE A 18 -1.69 -3.02 -5.02
C ILE A 18 -1.51 -4.27 -4.17
N ARG A 19 -1.02 -5.34 -4.79
CA ARG A 19 -0.74 -6.62 -4.12
C ARG A 19 0.56 -7.22 -4.63
N SER A 20 1.41 -7.71 -3.74
CA SER A 20 2.65 -8.40 -4.08
C SER A 20 3.10 -9.31 -2.94
N HIS A 21 4.09 -10.15 -3.21
CA HIS A 21 4.77 -10.95 -2.18
C HIS A 21 5.87 -10.15 -1.47
N ASP A 22 6.32 -9.04 -2.08
CA ASP A 22 7.34 -8.17 -1.51
C ASP A 22 6.69 -6.97 -0.80
N GLU A 23 6.88 -6.90 0.51
CA GLU A 23 6.31 -5.83 1.34
C GLU A 23 6.86 -4.45 0.95
N LYS A 24 8.15 -4.36 0.61
CA LYS A 24 8.79 -3.08 0.29
C LYS A 24 8.27 -2.52 -1.02
N GLU A 25 8.05 -3.38 -2.01
CA GLU A 25 7.45 -2.97 -3.30
C GLU A 25 6.05 -2.40 -3.10
N VAL A 26 5.19 -3.08 -2.34
CA VAL A 26 3.83 -2.60 -2.09
C VAL A 26 3.85 -1.28 -1.31
N ILE A 27 4.72 -1.15 -0.30
CA ILE A 27 4.86 0.09 0.47
C ILE A 27 5.32 1.25 -0.43
N LYS A 28 6.36 1.03 -1.24
CA LYS A 28 6.90 2.06 -2.13
C LYS A 28 5.83 2.55 -3.11
N ILE A 29 5.11 1.62 -3.74
CA ILE A 29 4.04 1.94 -4.69
C ILE A 29 2.91 2.72 -4.01
N ALA A 30 2.51 2.33 -2.80
CA ALA A 30 1.47 3.03 -2.05
C ALA A 30 1.89 4.47 -1.67
N ILE A 31 3.14 4.69 -1.24
CA ILE A 31 3.67 6.02 -0.93
C ILE A 31 3.74 6.88 -2.19
N GLU A 32 4.25 6.33 -3.29
CA GLU A 32 4.31 7.04 -4.57
C GLU A 32 2.92 7.41 -5.08
N HIS A 33 1.96 6.49 -4.95
CA HIS A 33 0.57 6.74 -5.29
C HIS A 33 -0.04 7.86 -4.44
N ALA A 34 0.12 7.82 -3.11
CA ALA A 34 -0.39 8.86 -2.23
C ALA A 34 0.19 10.24 -2.57
N LYS A 35 1.49 10.29 -2.87
CA LYS A 35 2.17 11.54 -3.23
C LYS A 35 1.77 12.06 -4.60
N LYS A 36 1.64 11.19 -5.61
CA LYS A 36 1.33 11.58 -6.99
C LYS A 36 -0.16 11.85 -7.22
N SER A 37 -1.02 10.99 -6.67
CA SER A 37 -2.47 11.03 -6.91
C SER A 37 -3.22 11.91 -5.91
N HIS A 38 -2.75 11.97 -4.66
CA HIS A 38 -3.43 12.71 -3.58
C HIS A 38 -2.62 13.89 -3.06
N ASN A 39 -1.39 14.10 -3.53
CA ASN A 39 -0.43 15.05 -2.94
C ASN A 39 -0.22 14.84 -1.43
N MET A 40 -0.48 13.63 -0.94
CA MET A 40 -0.34 13.27 0.46
C MET A 40 1.02 12.63 0.71
N THR A 41 1.65 13.01 1.82
CA THR A 41 2.91 12.39 2.26
C THR A 41 2.59 11.42 3.38
N ILE A 42 2.51 10.13 3.05
CA ILE A 42 2.36 9.04 4.03
C ILE A 42 3.71 8.36 4.25
N THR A 43 3.90 7.75 5.42
CA THR A 43 5.15 7.05 5.75
C THR A 43 5.03 5.54 5.57
N GLU A 44 6.16 4.86 5.42
CA GLU A 44 6.22 3.39 5.31
C GLU A 44 5.53 2.70 6.49
N LYS A 45 5.63 3.27 7.70
CA LYS A 45 4.98 2.75 8.91
C LYS A 45 3.45 2.80 8.80
N GLU A 46 2.91 3.88 8.25
CA GLU A 46 1.46 4.04 8.06
C GLU A 46 0.94 3.03 7.04
N VAL A 47 1.65 2.87 5.91
CA VAL A 47 1.26 1.88 4.89
C VAL A 47 1.34 0.46 5.44
N ARG A 48 2.39 0.15 6.21
CA ARG A 48 2.53 -1.16 6.85
C ARG A 48 1.41 -1.45 7.86
N ALA A 49 1.00 -0.44 8.62
CA ALA A 49 -0.16 -0.55 9.52
C ALA A 49 -1.48 -0.78 8.75
N MET A 50 -1.61 -0.28 7.52
CA MET A 50 -2.75 -0.56 6.64
C MET A 50 -2.74 -2.01 6.12
N MET A 51 -1.57 -2.60 5.88
CA MET A 51 -1.43 -3.99 5.43
C MET A 51 -1.76 -5.01 6.53
N GLU A 52 -1.41 -4.73 7.79
CA GLU A 52 -1.63 -5.67 8.91
C GLU A 52 -3.10 -5.77 9.33
N LYS A 53 -3.95 -4.85 8.86
CA LYS A 53 -5.39 -4.87 9.09
C LYS A 53 -6.20 -5.59 8.00
N ALA A 54 -5.55 -6.10 6.96
CA ALA A 54 -6.17 -6.78 5.82
C ALA A 54 -6.06 -8.32 5.91
#